data_AF-A0A1D7Y1Y3-F1
#
_entry.id   AF-A0A1D7Y1Y3-F1
#
_cell.length_a   1.000
_cell.length_b   1.000
_cell.length_c   1.000
_cell.angle_alpha   90.00
_cell.angle_beta   90.00
_cell.angle_gamma   90.00
#
_symmetry.space_group_name_H-M   'P 1'
#
loop_
_entity.id
_entity.type
_entity.pdbx_description
1 polymer ?
#
loop_
_entity_poly.entity_id
_entity_poly.type
_entity_poly.pdbx_seq_one_letter_code
_entity_poly.pdbx_strand_id
1 'polypeptide(L)'
;MTNHYKIHIKSCSTNLKVTYRNNTFLKVEKLTGKLTDAQVKSIGALIPPTEKAIEQHTQNLGHLIIISPIIKVKSLYTEFLDEWFAFYDDFMKIKPRFNATDGRSLKAIIKYLTEISQDEKEALQLWKIILQNWHKLDNFYKKSADLKFISSQINKILINVKGVNKTNQQVFKSAMESETGRNFKFK
;
A
#
# COMPACT_ATOMS: atom_id res chain seq x y z
N MET A 1 2.84 11.57 21.68
CA MET A 1 2.83 11.28 20.23
C MET A 1 4.22 10.79 19.82
N THR A 2 4.31 9.81 18.93
CA THR A 2 5.58 9.24 18.46
C THR A 2 5.72 9.52 16.97
N ASN A 3 6.78 10.23 16.59
CA ASN A 3 7.04 10.65 15.22
C ASN A 3 8.35 10.07 14.71
N HIS A 4 8.42 9.84 13.40
CA HIS A 4 9.57 9.22 12.76
C HIS A 4 10.08 10.10 11.63
N TYR A 5 11.39 10.23 11.56
CA TYR A 5 12.07 11.01 10.53
C TYR A 5 13.18 10.19 9.90
N LYS A 6 13.42 10.43 8.61
CA LYS A 6 14.54 9.89 7.87
C LYS A 6 15.63 10.95 7.79
N ILE A 7 16.82 10.62 8.26
CA ILE A 7 18.03 11.41 8.06
C ILE A 7 18.85 10.73 6.96
N HIS A 8 19.02 11.42 5.84
CA HIS A 8 19.91 11.00 4.76
C HIS A 8 21.26 11.70 4.92
N ILE A 9 22.34 10.93 5.08
CA ILE A 9 23.71 11.42 5.17
C ILE A 9 24.31 11.44 3.76
N LYS A 10 24.60 12.64 3.24
CA LYS A 10 24.98 12.81 1.83
C LYS A 10 26.33 12.15 1.49
N SER A 11 27.30 12.22 2.40
CA SER A 11 28.67 11.76 2.13
C SER A 11 28.81 10.25 1.93
N CYS A 12 27.94 9.45 2.56
CA CYS A 12 28.00 7.98 2.50
C CYS A 12 26.67 7.35 2.06
N SER A 13 25.75 8.15 1.51
CA SER A 13 24.43 7.72 1.04
C SER A 13 23.68 6.81 2.03
N THR A 14 23.85 7.08 3.33
CA THR A 14 23.27 6.28 4.41
C THR A 14 21.96 6.90 4.86
N ASN A 15 20.95 6.06 5.08
CA ASN A 15 19.66 6.50 5.61
C ASN A 15 19.47 5.98 7.03
N LEU A 16 19.16 6.88 7.94
CA LEU A 16 18.81 6.57 9.32
C LEU A 16 17.35 6.91 9.56
N LYS A 17 16.70 6.13 10.41
CA LYS A 17 15.40 6.46 11.00
C LYS A 17 15.62 6.96 12.41
N VAL A 18 15.20 8.18 12.68
CA VAL A 18 15.16 8.76 14.03
C VAL A 18 13.73 8.76 14.53
N THR A 19 13.54 8.35 15.77
CA THR A 19 12.25 8.34 16.43
C THR A 19 12.26 9.34 17.57
N TYR A 20 11.24 10.21 17.60
CA TYR A 20 10.95 11.11 18.71
C TYR A 20 9.68 10.65 19.42
N ARG A 21 9.65 10.76 20.74
CA ARG A 21 8.46 10.56 21.56
C ARG A 21 8.30 11.76 22.47
N ASN A 22 7.16 12.45 22.35
CA ASN A 22 6.87 13.66 23.12
C ASN A 22 7.99 14.72 22.99
N ASN A 23 8.38 15.03 21.75
CA ASN A 23 9.47 15.97 21.41
C ASN A 23 10.90 15.52 21.79
N THR A 24 11.11 14.39 22.46
CA THR A 24 12.44 13.94 22.89
C THR A 24 12.96 12.80 22.00
N PHE A 25 14.26 12.84 21.66
CA PHE A 25 14.92 11.73 20.97
C PHE A 25 14.74 10.42 21.74
N LEU A 26 14.29 9.37 21.05
CA LEU A 26 14.08 8.05 21.64
C LEU A 26 15.10 7.03 21.12
N LYS A 27 15.25 6.94 19.80
CA LYS A 27 16.17 5.98 19.17
C LYS A 27 16.52 6.36 17.74
N VAL A 28 17.63 5.80 17.27
CA VAL A 28 18.06 5.81 15.88
C VAL A 28 18.24 4.38 15.37
N GLU A 29 17.78 4.12 14.15
CA GLU A 29 17.84 2.82 13.49
C GLU A 29 18.47 3.02 12.10
N LYS A 30 19.46 2.21 11.72
CA LYS A 30 20.01 2.25 10.35
C LYS A 30 19.01 1.59 9.39
N LEU A 31 18.62 2.29 8.33
CA LEU A 31 17.75 1.75 7.28
C LEU A 31 18.58 1.11 6.17
N THR A 32 19.47 1.89 5.55
CA THR A 32 20.28 1.46 4.40
C THR A 32 21.69 2.07 4.47
N GLY A 33 22.62 1.57 3.66
CA GLY A 33 23.99 2.08 3.59
C GLY A 33 24.96 1.40 4.55
N LYS A 34 26.23 1.79 4.45
CA LYS A 34 27.35 1.31 5.27
C LYS A 34 27.92 2.49 6.05
N LEU A 35 28.17 2.27 7.34
CA LEU A 35 28.84 3.22 8.21
C LEU A 35 30.16 2.60 8.64
N THR A 36 31.23 3.37 8.62
CA THR A 36 32.50 2.99 9.25
C THR A 36 32.41 3.18 10.76
N ASP A 37 33.32 2.57 11.52
CA ASP A 37 33.36 2.72 12.98
C ASP A 37 33.47 4.19 13.40
N ALA A 38 34.26 4.98 12.68
CA ALA A 38 34.38 6.41 12.91
C ALA A 38 33.05 7.15 12.71
N GLN A 39 32.30 6.80 11.67
CA GLN A 39 30.98 7.38 11.39
C GLN A 39 29.91 6.94 12.39
N VAL A 40 29.99 5.70 12.89
CA VAL A 40 29.10 5.22 13.96
C VAL A 40 29.34 6.03 15.24
N LYS A 41 30.60 6.29 15.60
CA LYS A 41 30.95 7.09 16.79
C LYS A 41 30.49 8.54 16.69
N SER A 42 30.46 9.12 15.49
CA SER A 42 30.06 10.52 15.29
C SER A 42 28.58 10.73 14.95
N ILE A 43 27.80 9.65 14.79
CA ILE A 43 26.42 9.70 14.31
C ILE A 43 25.49 10.55 15.19
N GLY A 44 25.76 10.60 16.50
CA GLY A 44 24.98 11.37 17.47
C GLY A 44 24.93 12.87 17.14
N ALA A 45 26.00 13.43 16.56
CA ALA A 45 26.07 14.85 16.19
C ALA A 45 25.08 15.21 15.06
N LEU A 46 24.69 14.22 14.23
CA LEU A 46 23.76 14.43 13.12
C LEU A 46 22.29 14.35 13.55
N ILE A 47 22.02 13.96 14.80
CA ILE A 47 20.67 13.73 15.30
C ILE A 47 20.24 14.93 16.14
N PRO A 48 19.13 15.61 15.77
CA PRO A 48 18.57 16.66 16.62
C PRO A 48 18.17 16.07 17.99
N PRO A 49 18.46 16.75 19.12
CA PRO A 49 18.11 16.24 20.45
C PRO A 49 16.60 16.26 20.70
N THR A 50 15.87 17.16 20.03
CA THR A 50 14.42 17.27 20.10
C THR A 50 13.79 17.42 18.71
N GLU A 51 12.51 17.08 18.61
CA GLU A 51 11.75 17.18 17.36
C GLU A 51 11.63 18.65 16.91
N LYS A 52 11.38 19.57 17.84
CA LYS A 52 11.34 21.02 17.58
C LYS A 52 12.67 21.58 17.06
N ALA A 53 13.79 20.93 17.35
CA ALA A 53 15.10 21.36 16.87
C ALA A 53 15.38 20.96 15.41
N ILE A 54 14.53 20.16 14.77
CA ILE A 54 14.76 19.64 13.40
C ILE A 54 15.01 20.78 12.40
N GLU A 55 14.24 21.86 12.46
CA GLU A 55 14.38 22.98 11.52
C GLU A 55 15.75 23.66 11.66
N GLN A 56 16.11 24.05 12.88
CA GLN A 56 17.42 24.63 13.19
C GLN A 56 18.57 23.68 12.83
N HIS A 57 18.42 22.38 13.13
CA HIS A 57 19.43 21.37 12.80
C HIS A 57 19.61 21.22 11.29
N THR A 58 18.52 21.31 10.53
CA THR A 58 18.55 21.27 9.06
C THR A 58 19.19 22.52 8.48
N GLN A 59 19.00 23.70 9.09
CA GLN A 59 19.70 24.92 8.70
C GLN A 59 21.21 24.80 8.95
N ASN A 60 21.62 24.30 10.12
CA ASN A 60 23.03 24.18 10.50
C ASN A 60 23.77 23.09 9.71
N LEU A 61 23.15 21.92 9.55
CA LEU A 61 23.78 20.72 9.01
C LEU A 61 23.23 20.33 7.64
N GLY A 62 22.41 21.15 6.99
CA GLY A 62 21.77 20.84 5.71
C GLY A 62 22.75 20.57 4.57
N HIS A 63 24.01 20.98 4.71
CA HIS A 63 25.09 20.61 3.79
C HIS A 63 25.53 19.14 3.95
N LEU A 64 25.42 18.56 5.15
CA LEU A 64 25.76 17.16 5.46
C LEU A 64 24.57 16.20 5.37
N ILE A 65 23.37 16.67 5.77
CA ILE A 65 22.20 15.82 5.93
C ILE A 65 20.94 16.38 5.28
N ILE A 66 19.99 15.51 5.01
CA ILE A 66 18.61 15.87 4.64
C ILE A 66 17.67 15.17 5.63
N ILE A 67 16.82 15.93 6.32
CA ILE A 67 15.83 15.39 7.26
C ILE A 67 14.45 15.48 6.62
N SER A 68 13.69 14.39 6.64
CA SER A 68 12.32 14.31 6.10
C SER A 68 11.43 13.46 6.99
N PRO A 69 10.13 13.77 7.16
CA PRO A 69 9.21 12.93 7.91
C PRO A 69 9.03 11.57 7.23
N ILE A 70 8.98 10.49 8.02
CA ILE A 70 8.60 9.16 7.52
C ILE A 70 7.09 9.04 7.63
N ILE A 71 6.43 9.32 6.53
CA ILE A 71 4.99 9.10 6.38
C ILE A 71 4.79 7.63 6.04
N LYS A 72 4.08 6.89 6.90
CA LYS A 72 3.66 5.51 6.59
C LYS A 72 2.53 5.57 5.56
N VAL A 73 2.89 5.62 4.28
CA VAL A 73 1.94 5.38 3.20
C VAL A 73 1.60 3.89 3.23
N LYS A 74 0.30 3.56 3.22
CA LYS A 74 -0.12 2.15 3.13
C LYS A 74 0.39 1.59 1.80
N SER A 75 0.88 0.36 1.82
CA SER A 75 1.21 -0.32 0.57
C SER A 75 -0.09 -0.61 -0.19
N LEU A 76 -0.04 -0.67 -1.53
CA LEU A 76 -1.19 -1.06 -2.35
C LEU A 76 -1.83 -2.36 -1.85
N TYR A 77 -1.01 -3.35 -1.48
CA TYR A 77 -1.48 -4.59 -0.88
C TYR A 77 -2.29 -4.38 0.41
N THR A 78 -1.82 -3.48 1.28
CA THR A 78 -2.53 -3.13 2.52
C THR A 78 -3.86 -2.46 2.21
N GLU A 79 -3.90 -1.55 1.24
CA GLU A 79 -5.15 -0.87 0.85
C GLU A 79 -6.18 -1.86 0.28
N PHE A 80 -5.76 -2.76 -0.61
CA PHE A 80 -6.62 -3.82 -1.13
C PHE A 80 -7.15 -4.76 -0.04
N LEU A 81 -6.26 -5.14 0.90
CA LEU A 81 -6.62 -6.00 2.02
C LEU A 81 -7.63 -5.33 2.96
N ASP A 82 -7.42 -4.05 3.27
CA ASP A 82 -8.32 -3.27 4.11
C ASP A 82 -9.73 -3.16 3.49
N GLU A 83 -9.81 -2.88 2.19
CA GLU A 83 -11.08 -2.85 1.46
C GLU A 83 -11.78 -4.22 1.47
N TRP A 84 -11.03 -5.31 1.29
CA TRP A 84 -11.61 -6.66 1.36
C TRP A 84 -12.10 -7.00 2.76
N PHE A 85 -11.33 -6.67 3.80
CA PHE A 85 -11.74 -6.90 5.18
C PHE A 85 -12.98 -6.10 5.55
N ALA A 86 -13.05 -4.82 5.17
CA ALA A 86 -14.22 -3.98 5.39
C ALA A 86 -15.46 -4.55 4.69
N PHE A 87 -15.32 -4.96 3.43
CA PHE A 87 -16.37 -5.63 2.69
C PHE A 87 -16.81 -6.95 3.35
N TYR A 88 -15.88 -7.83 3.72
CA TYR A 88 -16.21 -9.15 4.25
C TYR A 88 -16.91 -9.05 5.61
N ASP A 89 -16.42 -8.17 6.49
CA ASP A 89 -17.04 -7.92 7.78
C ASP A 89 -18.47 -7.39 7.61
N ASP A 90 -18.70 -6.44 6.70
CA ASP A 90 -20.04 -5.94 6.40
C ASP A 90 -20.94 -6.99 5.75
N PHE A 91 -20.42 -7.78 4.81
CA PHE A 91 -21.19 -8.75 4.03
C PHE A 91 -21.54 -10.01 4.82
N MET A 92 -20.57 -10.55 5.58
CA MET A 92 -20.71 -11.80 6.31
C MET A 92 -21.06 -11.60 7.79
N LYS A 93 -20.95 -10.37 8.32
CA LYS A 93 -21.13 -10.03 9.74
C LYS A 93 -20.24 -10.83 10.69
N ILE A 94 -19.12 -11.33 10.18
CA ILE A 94 -18.11 -12.08 10.93
C ILE A 94 -16.71 -11.68 10.46
N LYS A 95 -15.75 -11.73 11.38
CA LYS A 95 -14.35 -11.44 11.06
C LYS A 95 -13.79 -12.51 10.11
N PRO A 96 -13.18 -12.12 8.98
CA PRO A 96 -12.57 -13.08 8.06
C PRO A 96 -11.36 -13.77 8.69
N ARG A 97 -11.26 -15.08 8.48
CA ARG A 97 -10.03 -15.84 8.76
C ARG A 97 -9.08 -15.71 7.57
N PHE A 98 -8.06 -14.87 7.72
CA PHE A 98 -7.04 -14.65 6.68
C PHE A 98 -5.85 -15.60 6.84
N ASN A 99 -5.51 -16.33 5.79
CA ASN A 99 -4.39 -17.27 5.76
C ASN A 99 -3.45 -17.06 4.54
N ALA A 100 -2.40 -17.88 4.44
CA ALA A 100 -1.40 -17.76 3.37
C ALA A 100 -1.96 -17.97 1.95
N THR A 101 -3.02 -18.77 1.80
CA THR A 101 -3.72 -18.94 0.51
C THR A 101 -4.48 -17.69 0.14
N ASP A 102 -5.18 -17.05 1.09
CA ASP A 102 -5.87 -15.78 0.86
C ASP A 102 -4.89 -14.68 0.41
N GLY A 103 -3.72 -14.61 1.05
CA GLY A 103 -2.67 -13.69 0.65
C GLY A 103 -2.13 -13.93 -0.76
N ARG A 104 -2.06 -15.19 -1.22
CA ARG A 104 -1.68 -15.51 -2.61
C ARG A 104 -2.77 -15.09 -3.59
N SER A 105 -4.04 -15.36 -3.27
CA SER A 105 -5.17 -14.96 -4.10
C SER A 105 -5.32 -13.44 -4.19
N LEU A 106 -5.13 -12.71 -3.10
CA LEU A 106 -5.13 -11.24 -3.12
C LEU A 106 -4.02 -10.68 -4.01
N LYS A 107 -2.81 -11.23 -3.94
CA LYS A 107 -1.71 -10.83 -4.84
C LYS A 107 -2.04 -11.08 -6.31
N ALA A 108 -2.68 -12.21 -6.63
CA ALA A 108 -3.09 -12.50 -7.99
C ALA A 108 -4.17 -11.52 -8.49
N ILE A 109 -5.13 -11.15 -7.64
CA ILE A 109 -6.15 -10.13 -7.94
C ILE A 109 -5.49 -8.77 -8.18
N ILE A 110 -4.63 -8.31 -7.27
CA ILE A 110 -3.92 -7.03 -7.39
C ILE A 110 -3.15 -7.00 -8.72
N LYS A 111 -2.34 -8.04 -8.98
CA LYS A 111 -1.57 -8.15 -10.22
C LYS A 111 -2.46 -8.00 -11.45
N TYR A 112 -3.55 -8.76 -11.52
CA TYR A 112 -4.45 -8.70 -12.67
C TYR A 112 -5.11 -7.33 -12.82
N LEU A 113 -5.64 -6.76 -11.73
CA LEU A 113 -6.32 -5.46 -11.79
C LEU A 113 -5.37 -4.33 -12.18
N THR A 114 -4.14 -4.34 -11.67
CA THR A 114 -3.10 -3.37 -12.06
C THR A 114 -2.68 -3.51 -13.52
N GLU A 115 -2.59 -4.74 -14.04
CA GLU A 115 -2.23 -4.97 -15.44
C GLU A 115 -3.31 -4.47 -16.41
N ILE A 116 -4.60 -4.63 -16.07
CA ILE A 116 -5.69 -4.15 -16.93
C ILE A 116 -5.94 -2.65 -16.78
N SER A 117 -5.71 -2.06 -15.61
CA SER A 117 -5.89 -0.61 -15.39
C SER A 117 -4.67 0.22 -15.79
N GLN A 118 -3.49 -0.39 -15.90
CA GLN A 118 -2.20 0.29 -16.16
C GLN A 118 -1.77 1.30 -15.07
N ASP A 119 -2.58 1.47 -14.02
CA ASP A 119 -2.34 2.35 -12.88
C ASP A 119 -2.83 1.72 -11.56
N GLU A 120 -2.06 1.88 -10.49
CA GLU A 120 -2.35 1.29 -9.17
C GLU A 120 -3.60 1.90 -8.50
N LYS A 121 -3.84 3.21 -8.68
CA LYS A 121 -5.02 3.88 -8.09
C LYS A 121 -6.28 3.45 -8.81
N GLU A 122 -6.24 3.36 -10.14
CA GLU A 122 -7.35 2.82 -10.93
C GLU A 122 -7.63 1.35 -10.59
N ALA A 123 -6.59 0.54 -10.36
CA ALA A 123 -6.75 -0.85 -9.91
C ALA A 123 -7.49 -0.93 -8.57
N LEU A 124 -7.09 -0.11 -7.60
CA LEU A 124 -7.75 -0.04 -6.30
C LEU A 124 -9.20 0.46 -6.44
N GLN A 125 -9.45 1.42 -7.31
CA GLN A 125 -10.80 1.90 -7.58
C GLN A 125 -11.69 0.80 -8.18
N LEU A 126 -11.18 0.04 -9.16
CA LEU A 126 -11.87 -1.13 -9.70
C LEU A 126 -12.17 -2.16 -8.61
N TRP A 127 -11.21 -2.43 -7.73
CA TRP A 127 -11.40 -3.33 -6.61
C TRP A 127 -12.56 -2.90 -5.70
N LYS A 128 -12.57 -1.63 -5.28
CA LYS A 128 -13.66 -1.05 -4.48
C LYS A 128 -15.01 -1.19 -5.18
N ILE A 129 -15.07 -0.92 -6.49
CA ILE A 129 -16.30 -1.01 -7.26
C ILE A 129 -16.83 -2.46 -7.31
N ILE A 130 -15.94 -3.45 -7.50
CA ILE A 130 -16.30 -4.87 -7.47
C ILE A 130 -16.96 -5.22 -6.13
N LEU A 131 -16.30 -4.87 -5.01
CA LEU A 131 -16.78 -5.18 -3.68
C LEU A 131 -18.10 -4.45 -3.34
N GLN A 132 -18.22 -3.17 -3.70
CA GLN A 132 -19.45 -2.39 -3.48
C GLN A 132 -20.66 -2.93 -4.24
N ASN A 133 -20.45 -3.55 -5.41
CA ASN A 133 -21.52 -4.13 -6.22
C ASN A 133 -21.72 -5.62 -5.99
N TRP A 134 -21.03 -6.22 -5.01
CA TRP A 134 -21.07 -7.66 -4.76
C TRP A 134 -22.49 -8.20 -4.55
N HIS A 135 -23.31 -7.45 -3.78
CA HIS A 135 -24.71 -7.80 -3.52
C HIS A 135 -25.63 -7.71 -4.75
N LYS A 136 -25.18 -7.08 -5.84
CA LYS A 136 -25.91 -6.95 -7.11
C LYS A 136 -25.50 -7.99 -8.15
N LEU A 137 -24.43 -8.75 -7.88
CA LEU A 137 -23.98 -9.82 -8.78
C LEU A 137 -25.03 -10.93 -8.88
N ASP A 138 -24.88 -11.82 -9.85
CA ASP A 138 -25.76 -12.99 -9.92
C ASP A 138 -25.68 -13.83 -8.64
N ASN A 139 -26.77 -14.53 -8.31
CA ASN A 139 -26.89 -15.36 -7.10
C ASN A 139 -25.77 -16.40 -6.94
N PHE A 140 -25.13 -16.80 -8.05
CA PHE A 140 -23.97 -17.68 -8.03
C PHE A 140 -22.77 -17.06 -7.29
N TYR A 141 -22.47 -15.78 -7.52
CA TYR A 141 -21.31 -15.10 -6.93
C TYR A 141 -21.56 -14.64 -5.49
N LYS A 142 -22.80 -14.27 -5.15
CA LYS A 142 -23.15 -13.79 -3.80
C LYS A 142 -22.85 -14.80 -2.70
N LYS A 143 -22.83 -16.11 -3.03
CA LYS A 143 -22.65 -17.19 -2.05
C LYS A 143 -21.20 -17.38 -1.59
N SER A 144 -20.22 -16.84 -2.33
CA SER A 144 -18.79 -17.09 -2.06
C SER A 144 -17.99 -15.80 -2.15
N ALA A 145 -17.71 -15.17 -1.01
CA ALA A 145 -16.95 -13.93 -0.89
C ALA A 145 -15.45 -14.13 -0.56
N ASP A 146 -14.97 -15.38 -0.64
CA ASP A 146 -13.57 -15.71 -0.35
C ASP A 146 -12.62 -15.31 -1.49
N LEU A 147 -11.40 -14.90 -1.14
CA LEU A 147 -10.41 -14.40 -2.10
C LEU A 147 -10.01 -15.44 -3.14
N LYS A 148 -10.00 -16.73 -2.79
CA LYS A 148 -9.67 -17.81 -3.72
C LYS A 148 -10.72 -17.90 -4.83
N PHE A 149 -11.99 -17.90 -4.47
CA PHE A 149 -13.09 -17.88 -5.43
C PHE A 149 -13.03 -16.64 -6.31
N ILE A 150 -12.92 -15.45 -5.70
CA ILE A 150 -12.83 -14.16 -6.40
C ILE A 150 -11.69 -14.20 -7.43
N SER A 151 -10.49 -14.60 -7.01
CA SER A 151 -9.32 -14.67 -7.87
C SER A 151 -9.55 -15.61 -9.07
N SER A 152 -10.22 -16.75 -8.86
CA SER A 152 -10.47 -17.71 -9.95
C SER A 152 -11.54 -17.26 -10.96
N GLN A 153 -12.46 -16.37 -10.55
CA GLN A 153 -13.58 -15.92 -11.37
C GLN A 153 -13.50 -14.44 -11.74
N ILE A 154 -12.36 -13.78 -11.50
CA ILE A 154 -12.26 -12.31 -11.56
C ILE A 154 -12.73 -11.73 -12.89
N ASN A 155 -12.42 -12.37 -14.02
CA ASN A 155 -12.87 -11.93 -15.35
C ASN A 155 -14.41 -11.95 -15.47
N LYS A 156 -15.05 -13.00 -14.97
CA LYS A 156 -16.52 -13.14 -15.01
C LYS A 156 -17.18 -12.15 -14.06
N ILE A 157 -16.58 -11.95 -12.89
CA ILE A 157 -17.02 -10.95 -11.91
C ILE A 157 -16.98 -9.56 -12.55
N LEU A 158 -15.88 -9.18 -13.21
CA LEU A 158 -15.75 -7.88 -13.89
C LEU A 158 -16.85 -7.67 -14.95
N ILE A 159 -17.12 -8.69 -15.78
CA ILE A 159 -18.19 -8.63 -16.80
C ILE A 159 -19.55 -8.40 -16.13
N ASN A 160 -19.84 -9.13 -15.04
CA ASN A 160 -21.10 -9.00 -14.33
C ASN A 160 -21.23 -7.61 -13.67
N VAL A 161 -20.16 -7.15 -12.99
CA VAL A 161 -20.09 -5.80 -12.38
C VAL A 161 -20.33 -4.71 -13.44
N LYS A 162 -19.75 -4.83 -14.64
CA LYS A 162 -19.98 -3.89 -15.75
C LYS A 162 -21.46 -3.84 -16.17
N GLY A 163 -22.15 -4.98 -16.17
CA GLY A 163 -23.57 -5.06 -16.49
C GLY A 163 -24.46 -4.35 -15.46
N VAL A 164 -24.12 -4.49 -14.18
CA VAL A 164 -24.93 -3.91 -13.07
C VAL A 164 -24.55 -2.48 -12.70
N ASN A 165 -23.33 -2.03 -13.02
CA ASN A 165 -22.84 -0.69 -12.69
C ASN A 165 -22.77 0.22 -13.93
N LYS A 166 -23.92 0.80 -14.29
CA LYS A 166 -24.04 1.74 -15.42
C LYS A 166 -23.33 3.09 -15.17
N THR A 167 -23.11 3.48 -13.93
CA THR A 167 -22.53 4.78 -13.55
C THR A 167 -21.01 4.84 -13.75
N ASN A 168 -20.30 3.72 -13.55
CA ASN A 168 -18.83 3.67 -13.65
C ASN A 168 -18.32 3.03 -14.96
N GLN A 169 -19.14 3.03 -16.02
CA GLN A 169 -18.81 2.36 -17.29
C GLN A 169 -17.50 2.81 -17.90
N GLN A 170 -17.10 4.07 -17.72
CA GLN A 170 -15.87 4.61 -18.31
C GLN A 170 -14.60 4.01 -17.71
N VAL A 171 -14.56 3.78 -16.39
CA VAL A 171 -13.42 3.14 -15.69
C VAL A 171 -13.26 1.68 -16.15
N PHE A 172 -14.38 0.95 -16.30
CA PHE A 172 -14.35 -0.41 -16.83
C PHE A 172 -14.01 -0.49 -18.32
N LYS A 173 -14.45 0.49 -19.10
CA LYS A 173 -14.20 0.55 -20.55
C LYS A 173 -12.71 0.70 -20.82
N SER A 174 -12.06 1.67 -20.17
CA SER A 174 -10.61 1.88 -20.31
C SER A 174 -9.81 0.65 -19.89
N ALA A 175 -10.17 0.01 -18.78
CA ALA A 175 -9.43 -1.15 -18.27
C ALA A 175 -9.62 -2.42 -19.12
N MET A 176 -10.85 -2.73 -19.54
CA MET A 176 -11.14 -3.97 -20.28
C MET A 176 -10.87 -3.89 -21.79
N GLU A 177 -10.84 -2.70 -22.38
CA GLU A 177 -10.49 -2.52 -23.80
C GLU A 177 -8.98 -2.48 -24.03
N SER A 178 -8.18 -2.42 -22.95
CA SER A 178 -6.72 -2.54 -23.02
C SER A 178 -6.30 -3.86 -23.69
N GLU A 179 -5.21 -3.81 -24.46
CA GLU A 179 -4.67 -4.98 -25.17
C GLU A 179 -4.28 -6.11 -24.20
N THR A 180 -3.82 -5.73 -23.01
CA THR A 180 -3.51 -6.62 -21.88
C THR A 180 -4.77 -7.31 -21.34
N GLY A 181 -5.87 -6.58 -21.15
CA GLY A 181 -7.14 -7.13 -20.66
C GLY A 181 -7.75 -8.20 -21.58
N ARG A 182 -7.54 -8.08 -22.89
CA ARG A 182 -8.05 -9.04 -23.88
C ARG A 182 -7.27 -10.36 -23.93
N ASN A 183 -5.98 -10.34 -23.57
CA ASN A 183 -5.06 -11.47 -23.77
C ASN A 183 -4.59 -12.14 -22.47
N PHE A 184 -5.08 -11.71 -21.30
CA PHE A 184 -4.56 -12.18 -20.01
C PHE A 184 -4.92 -13.66 -19.74
N LYS A 185 -3.89 -14.46 -19.46
CA LYS A 185 -4.01 -15.85 -19.01
C LYS A 185 -3.45 -15.98 -17.60
N PHE A 186 -4.23 -16.56 -16.69
CA PHE A 186 -3.71 -17.05 -15.42
C PHE A 186 -2.67 -18.14 -15.71
N LYS A 187 -1.39 -17.85 -15.47
CA LYS A 187 -0.33 -18.86 -15.40
C LYS A 187 -0.35 -19.50 -14.02
#